data_AF-A0A806XCM2-F1
#
_entry.id   AF-A0A806XCM2-F1
#
_cell.length_a   1.000
_cell.length_b   1.000
_cell.length_c   1.000
_cell.angle_alpha   90.00
_cell.angle_beta   90.00
_cell.angle_gamma   90.00
#
_symmetry.space_group_name_H-M   'P 1'
#
loop_
_entity.id
_entity.type
_entity.pdbx_description
1 polymer ?
#
loop_
_entity_poly.entity_id
_entity_poly.type
_entity_poly.pdbx_seq_one_letter_code
_entity_poly.pdbx_strand_id
1 'polypeptide(L)'
;MRALANYWLKESDRIRAVIYNDDKHDLLNTKMRRIFSGMTLYDKKTPILNHVEFTILKCILDGKSAPQVSAECNINIKAVYVHKQRLEKKIGLHIYKIINTTL
;
A
#
# COMPACT_ATOMS: atom_id res chain seq x y z
N MET A 1 -4.68 4.75 -2.71
CA MET A 1 -3.19 4.68 -2.75
C MET A 1 -2.48 4.90 -1.40
N ARG A 2 -3.10 5.53 -0.37
CA ARG A 2 -2.46 5.77 0.94
C ARG A 2 -1.83 4.52 1.57
N ALA A 3 -2.53 3.38 1.52
CA ALA A 3 -2.05 2.13 2.13
C ALA A 3 -0.75 1.59 1.54
N LEU A 4 -0.53 1.77 0.24
CA LEU A 4 0.70 1.36 -0.44
C LEU A 4 1.87 2.28 -0.04
N ALA A 5 1.62 3.59 0.04
CA ALA A 5 2.65 4.53 0.46
C ALA A 5 3.08 4.29 1.92
N ASN A 6 2.13 3.99 2.82
CA ASN A 6 2.47 3.64 4.20
C ASN A 6 3.21 2.29 4.33
N TYR A 7 2.96 1.33 3.43
CA TYR A 7 3.75 0.09 3.39
C TYR A 7 5.23 0.42 3.16
N TRP A 8 5.53 1.23 2.15
CA TRP A 8 6.90 1.67 1.86
C TRP A 8 7.52 2.50 2.98
N LEU A 9 6.75 3.39 3.61
CA LEU A 9 7.19 4.16 4.77
C LEU A 9 7.59 3.26 5.96
N LYS A 10 6.92 2.12 6.12
CA LYS A 10 7.22 1.15 7.17
C LYS A 10 8.42 0.26 6.80
N GLU A 11 8.53 -0.14 5.55
CA GLU A 11 9.50 -1.14 5.08
C GLU A 11 10.89 -0.56 4.79
N SER A 12 10.99 0.75 4.53
CA SER A 12 12.23 1.38 4.06
C SER A 12 12.67 2.54 4.94
N ASP A 13 13.82 2.38 5.61
CA ASP A 13 14.46 3.44 6.41
C ASP A 13 14.90 4.66 5.57
N ARG A 14 14.94 4.50 4.24
CA ARG A 14 15.24 5.59 3.29
C ARG A 14 14.07 6.56 3.13
N ILE A 15 12.86 6.13 3.46
CA ILE A 15 11.65 6.94 3.34
C ILE A 15 11.33 7.51 4.72
N ARG A 16 11.54 8.82 4.89
CA ARG A 16 11.29 9.50 6.18
C ARG A 16 9.82 9.89 6.39
N ALA A 17 9.08 10.11 5.31
CA ALA A 17 7.69 10.57 5.36
C ALA A 17 6.95 10.35 4.05
N VAL A 18 5.62 10.37 4.14
CA VAL A 18 4.70 10.43 3.00
C VAL A 18 3.78 11.63 3.16
N ILE A 19 3.68 12.43 2.10
CA ILE A 19 2.76 13.57 1.98
C ILE A 19 1.57 13.15 1.13
N TYR A 20 0.36 13.31 1.65
CA TYR A 20 -0.86 13.03 0.90
C TYR A 20 -1.46 14.30 0.33
N ASN A 21 -2.05 14.20 -0.86
CA ASN A 21 -2.65 15.35 -1.55
C ASN A 21 -3.83 15.96 -0.78
N ASP A 22 -4.52 15.16 0.03
CA ASP A 22 -5.65 15.56 0.87
C ASP A 22 -5.24 15.90 2.32
N ASP A 23 -3.95 15.99 2.62
CA ASP A 23 -3.50 16.42 3.95
C ASP A 23 -3.76 17.93 4.15
N LYS A 24 -4.36 18.27 5.29
CA LYS A 24 -4.57 19.67 5.71
C LYS A 24 -3.23 20.38 5.94
N HIS A 25 -3.21 21.70 5.73
CA HIS A 25 -2.01 22.52 5.88
C HIS A 25 -1.31 22.37 7.25
N ASP A 26 -2.08 22.31 8.35
CA ASP A 26 -1.52 22.12 9.69
C ASP A 26 -0.83 20.76 9.87
N LEU A 27 -1.40 19.73 9.25
CA LEU A 27 -0.83 18.38 9.27
C LEU A 27 0.46 18.33 8.45
N LEU A 28 0.49 19.00 7.29
CA LEU A 28 1.70 19.14 6.47
C LEU A 28 2.81 19.84 7.25
N ASN A 29 2.51 20.97 7.90
CA ASN A 29 3.49 21.71 8.71
C ASN A 29 4.03 20.84 9.86
N THR A 30 3.16 20.07 10.51
CA THR A 30 3.57 19.14 11.57
C THR A 30 4.47 18.03 11.04
N LYS A 31 4.14 17.46 9.87
CA LYS A 31 4.97 16.46 9.19
C LYS A 31 6.34 17.03 8.85
N MET A 32 6.38 18.19 8.18
CA MET A 32 7.63 18.87 7.81
C MET A 32 8.51 19.11 9.03
N ARG A 33 7.97 19.70 10.11
CA ARG A 33 8.73 19.97 11.34
C ARG A 33 9.35 18.69 11.91
N ARG A 34 8.58 17.60 12.01
CA ARG A 34 9.05 16.32 12.53
C ARG A 34 10.16 15.72 11.67
N ILE A 35 10.05 15.79 10.34
CA ILE A 35 11.09 15.31 9.41
C ILE A 35 12.40 16.05 9.66
N PHE A 36 12.36 17.38 9.69
CA PHE A 36 13.56 18.20 9.88
C PHE A 36 14.16 18.06 11.29
N SER A 37 13.35 17.71 12.29
CA SER A 37 13.82 17.37 13.65
C SER A 37 14.30 15.92 13.81
N GLY A 38 14.33 15.11 12.73
CA GLY A 38 14.76 13.71 12.77
C GLY A 38 13.77 12.76 13.46
N MET A 39 12.52 13.20 13.69
CA MET A 39 11.48 12.37 14.32
C MET A 39 10.81 11.46 13.29
N THR A 40 10.50 10.24 13.71
CA THR A 40 9.76 9.29 12.87
C THR A 40 8.29 9.68 12.74
N LEU A 41 7.80 9.66 11.52
CA LEU A 41 6.40 9.93 11.18
C LEU A 41 5.64 8.64 10.94
N TYR A 42 5.45 7.84 11.99
CA TYR A 42 4.59 6.68 11.92
C TYR A 42 3.26 6.93 12.63
N ASP A 43 2.17 6.98 11.86
CA ASP A 43 0.81 7.04 12.41
C ASP A 43 0.16 5.65 12.38
N LYS A 44 0.02 5.04 13.56
CA LYS A 44 -0.61 3.74 13.77
C LYS A 44 -2.04 3.65 13.23
N LYS A 45 -2.75 4.78 13.06
CA LYS A 45 -4.15 4.79 12.61
C LYS A 45 -4.32 4.73 11.10
N THR A 46 -3.24 4.84 10.34
CA THR A 46 -3.35 4.86 8.88
C THR A 46 -3.48 3.44 8.31
N PRO A 47 -4.26 3.24 7.22
CA PRO A 47 -4.33 1.94 6.56
C PRO A 47 -2.97 1.60 5.97
N ILE A 48 -2.52 0.35 6.14
CA ILE A 48 -1.22 -0.16 5.67
C ILE A 48 -1.44 -1.51 5.00
N LEU A 49 -0.78 -1.75 3.86
CA LEU A 49 -0.74 -3.08 3.27
C LEU A 49 0.15 -3.99 4.12
N ASN A 50 -0.29 -5.22 4.39
CA ASN A 50 0.62 -6.23 4.92
C ASN A 50 1.45 -6.83 3.78
N HIS A 51 2.45 -7.64 4.14
CA HIS A 51 3.37 -8.20 3.15
C HIS A 51 2.64 -9.08 2.11
N VAL A 52 1.66 -9.88 2.52
CA VAL A 52 0.87 -10.73 1.61
C VAL A 52 0.06 -9.89 0.62
N GLU A 53 -0.60 -8.84 1.11
CA GLU A 53 -1.37 -7.90 0.28
C GLU A 53 -0.47 -7.17 -0.72
N PHE A 54 0.76 -6.81 -0.32
CA PHE A 54 1.75 -6.23 -1.22
C PHE A 54 2.21 -7.22 -2.29
N THR A 55 2.55 -8.46 -1.92
CA THR A 55 2.98 -9.49 -2.87
C THR A 55 1.89 -9.82 -3.88
N ILE A 56 0.63 -9.93 -3.43
CA ILE A 56 -0.52 -10.14 -4.31
C ILE A 56 -0.69 -8.96 -5.26
N LEU A 57 -0.59 -7.72 -4.76
CA LEU A 57 -0.65 -6.52 -5.61
C LEU A 57 0.44 -6.56 -6.69
N LYS A 58 1.69 -6.84 -6.31
CA LYS A 58 2.81 -6.98 -7.23
C LYS A 58 2.54 -8.03 -8.30
N CYS A 59 2.12 -9.23 -7.91
CA CYS A 59 1.80 -10.31 -8.84
C CYS A 59 0.71 -9.93 -9.84
N ILE A 60 -0.33 -9.23 -9.38
CA ILE A 60 -1.43 -8.79 -10.26
C ILE A 60 -0.94 -7.70 -11.24
N LEU A 61 -0.11 -6.76 -10.78
CA LEU A 61 0.51 -5.75 -11.64
C LEU A 61 1.45 -6.36 -12.68
N ASP A 62 2.13 -7.46 -12.32
CA ASP A 62 2.95 -8.27 -13.23
C ASP A 62 2.10 -9.13 -14.20
N GLY A 63 0.76 -9.01 -14.17
CA GLY A 63 -0.15 -9.73 -15.06
C GLY A 63 -0.41 -11.20 -14.68
N LYS A 64 -0.05 -11.63 -13.48
CA LYS A 64 -0.24 -13.02 -13.04
C LYS A 64 -1.70 -13.34 -12.73
N SER A 65 -2.13 -14.52 -13.15
CA SER A 65 -3.46 -15.08 -12.88
C SER A 65 -3.59 -15.54 -11.41
N ALA A 66 -4.83 -15.65 -10.90
CA ALA A 66 -5.08 -16.09 -9.52
C ALA A 66 -4.44 -17.45 -9.15
N PRO A 67 -4.43 -18.48 -10.03
CA PRO A 67 -3.68 -19.71 -9.77
C PRO A 67 -2.16 -19.50 -9.62
N GLN A 68 -1.57 -18.64 -10.45
CA GLN A 68 -0.15 -18.31 -10.36
C GLN A 68 0.18 -17.55 -9.06
N VAL A 69 -0.68 -16.60 -8.67
CA VAL A 69 -0.54 -15.89 -7.37
C VAL A 69 -0.68 -16.85 -6.19
N SER A 70 -1.62 -17.81 -6.28
CA SER A 70 -1.82 -18.84 -5.27
C SER A 70 -0.55 -19.68 -5.06
N ALA A 71 0.10 -20.10 -6.16
CA ALA A 71 1.34 -20.85 -6.12
C ALA A 71 2.51 -20.02 -5.56
N GLU A 72 2.68 -18.77 -6.00
CA GLU A 72 3.80 -17.92 -5.60
C GLU A 72 3.72 -17.44 -4.16
N CYS A 73 2.51 -17.11 -3.69
CA CYS A 73 2.28 -16.71 -2.30
C CYS A 73 2.13 -17.92 -1.36
N ASN A 74 2.13 -19.15 -1.87
CA ASN A 74 1.83 -20.38 -1.11
C ASN A 74 0.54 -20.26 -0.27
N ILE A 75 -0.54 -19.75 -0.88
CA ILE A 75 -1.85 -19.60 -0.26
C ILE A 75 -2.93 -20.27 -1.09
N ASN A 76 -4.03 -20.67 -0.46
CA ASN A 76 -5.19 -21.22 -1.17
C ASN A 76 -5.76 -20.20 -2.18
N ILE A 77 -6.18 -20.65 -3.35
CA ILE A 77 -6.79 -19.80 -4.39
C ILE A 77 -7.99 -18.99 -3.86
N LYS A 78 -8.81 -19.55 -2.94
CA LYS A 78 -9.89 -18.81 -2.28
C LYS A 78 -9.36 -17.65 -1.42
N ALA A 79 -8.23 -17.86 -0.73
CA ALA A 79 -7.59 -16.83 0.07
C ALA A 79 -7.06 -15.70 -0.81
N VAL A 80 -6.57 -15.98 -2.02
CA VAL A 80 -6.16 -14.95 -3.00
C VAL A 80 -7.31 -13.94 -3.22
N TYR A 81 -8.53 -14.41 -3.46
CA TYR A 81 -9.68 -13.53 -3.67
C TYR A 81 -10.06 -12.72 -2.42
N VAL A 82 -9.98 -13.32 -1.22
CA VAL A 82 -10.23 -12.61 0.04
C VAL A 82 -9.18 -11.51 0.26
N HIS A 83 -7.91 -11.82 0.04
CA HIS A 83 -6.83 -10.83 0.15
C HIS A 83 -6.95 -9.74 -0.91
N LYS A 84 -7.29 -10.09 -2.15
CA LYS A 84 -7.59 -9.12 -3.22
C LYS A 84 -8.70 -8.16 -2.81
N GLN A 85 -9.80 -8.66 -2.25
CA GLN A 85 -10.91 -7.82 -1.81
C GLN A 85 -10.49 -6.88 -0.67
N ARG A 86 -9.71 -7.37 0.31
CA ARG A 86 -9.18 -6.54 1.41
C ARG A 86 -8.22 -5.46 0.89
N LEU A 87 -7.36 -5.82 -0.06
CA LEU A 87 -6.44 -4.93 -0.74
C LEU A 87 -7.19 -3.80 -1.46
N GLU A 88 -8.23 -4.11 -2.24
CA GLU A 88 -9.07 -3.12 -2.92
C GLU A 88 -9.74 -2.15 -1.93
N LYS A 89 -10.26 -2.67 -0.81
CA LYS A 89 -10.83 -1.84 0.27
C LYS A 89 -9.78 -0.89 0.87
N LYS A 90 -8.54 -1.35 1.09
CA LYS A 90 -7.46 -0.51 1.64
C LYS A 90 -6.94 0.54 0.67
N ILE A 91 -6.86 0.20 -0.62
CA ILE A 91 -6.39 1.12 -1.66
C ILE A 91 -7.47 2.15 -2.00
N GLY A 92 -8.75 1.78 -1.86
CA GLY A 92 -9.91 2.59 -2.22
C GLY A 92 -10.23 2.53 -3.72
N LEU A 93 -9.65 1.58 -4.45
CA LEU A 93 -9.80 1.41 -5.90
C LEU A 93 -9.82 -0.08 -6.22
N HIS A 94 -10.54 -0.44 -7.28
CA HIS A 94 -10.42 -1.77 -7.85
C HIS A 94 -9.09 -1.92 -8.59
N ILE A 95 -8.46 -3.08 -8.47
CA ILE A 95 -7.13 -3.31 -9.06
C ILE A 95 -7.17 -3.25 -10.59
N TYR A 96 -8.28 -3.65 -11.22
CA TYR A 96 -8.44 -3.54 -12.67
C TYR A 96 -8.36 -2.09 -13.16
N LYS A 97 -8.83 -1.12 -12.36
CA LYS A 97 -8.72 0.30 -12.71
C LYS A 97 -7.27 0.75 -12.67
N ILE A 98 -6.48 0.23 -11.74
CA ILE A 98 -5.05 0.56 -11.65
C ILE A 98 -4.34 0.13 -12.93
N ILE A 99 -4.57 -1.12 -13.37
CA ILE A 99 -3.96 -1.67 -14.60
C ILE A 99 -4.37 -0.87 -15.85
N ASN A 100 -5.67 -0.57 -15.99
CA ASN A 100 -6.20 0.11 -17.18
C ASN A 100 -5.93 1.63 -17.21
N THR A 101 -5.47 2.24 -16.11
CA THR A 101 -5.10 3.67 -16.08
C THR A 101 -3.60 3.86 -16.37
N THR A 102 -2.80 2.80 -16.30
CA THR A 102 -1.35 2.80 -16.57
C THR A 102 -0.97 2.41 -18.01
N LEU A 103 -1.94 2.02 -18.84
CA LEU A 103 -1.83 1.77 -20.27
C LEU A 103 -2.59 2.87 -21.03
#